data_AF-A0A6B3FHM2-F1
#
_entry.id   AF-A0A6B3FHM2-F1
#
_cell.length_a   1.000
_cell.length_b   1.000
_cell.length_c   1.000
_cell.angle_alpha   90.00
_cell.angle_beta   90.00
_cell.angle_gamma   90.00
#
_symmetry.space_group_name_H-M   'P 1'
#
loop_
_entity.id
_entity.type
_entity.pdbx_description
1 polymer ?
#
loop_
_entity_poly.entity_id
_entity_poly.type
_entity_poly.pdbx_seq_one_letter_code
_entity_poly.pdbx_strand_id
1 'polypeptide(L)'
;MTRMRTEPDAGRAGPWSLVVPLKPLALAKSRLAPALDGTARARLALAFAQDTVAAALACAAVRDVVVVTDDARAGAALAALGARVTD
;
A
#
# COMPACT_ATOMS: atom_id res chain seq x y z
N MET A 1 15.46 -39.85 3.05
CA MET A 1 14.78 -40.10 1.76
C MET A 1 13.28 -39.94 1.96
N THR A 2 12.60 -39.31 0.99
CA THR A 2 11.13 -39.13 0.84
C THR A 2 10.55 -37.92 1.61
N ARG A 3 10.14 -36.79 1.02
CA ARG A 3 10.03 -36.34 -0.40
C ARG A 3 10.47 -34.88 -0.50
N MET A 4 11.35 -34.62 -1.46
CA MET A 4 11.54 -33.30 -2.05
C MET A 4 10.29 -33.01 -2.88
N ARG A 5 9.44 -32.08 -2.42
CA ARG A 5 8.35 -31.54 -3.24
C ARG A 5 8.96 -30.56 -4.23
N THR A 6 9.39 -31.07 -5.37
CA THR A 6 9.70 -30.26 -6.55
C THR A 6 8.40 -30.07 -7.32
N GLU A 7 7.64 -29.05 -6.93
CA GLU A 7 6.69 -28.40 -7.83
C GLU A 7 7.38 -27.13 -8.32
N PRO A 8 7.36 -26.81 -9.62
CA PRO A 8 7.89 -25.54 -10.09
C PRO A 8 7.00 -24.42 -9.53
N ASP A 9 7.54 -23.57 -8.66
CA ASP A 9 6.84 -22.39 -8.15
C ASP A 9 6.75 -21.33 -9.26
N ALA A 10 5.86 -21.59 -10.22
CA ALA A 10 5.48 -20.62 -11.22
C ALA A 10 4.62 -19.55 -10.53
N GLY A 11 5.28 -18.50 -10.01
CA GLY A 11 4.65 -17.19 -9.79
C GLY A 11 4.11 -16.87 -8.40
N ARG A 12 4.53 -17.55 -7.32
CA ARG A 12 4.10 -17.16 -5.97
C ARG A 12 4.98 -16.04 -5.43
N ALA A 13 4.41 -14.85 -5.33
CA ALA A 13 4.97 -13.78 -4.53
C ALA A 13 5.28 -14.29 -3.10
N GLY A 14 6.37 -13.81 -2.50
CA GLY A 14 7.00 -14.36 -1.30
C GLY A 14 6.13 -14.31 -0.04
N PRO A 15 6.63 -14.79 1.12
CA PRO A 15 5.77 -15.18 2.23
C PRO A 15 5.09 -14.00 2.96
N TRP A 16 5.48 -12.75 2.68
CA TRP A 16 5.12 -11.59 3.49
C TRP A 16 3.79 -10.96 3.07
N SER A 17 2.96 -10.63 4.06
CA SER A 17 1.86 -9.67 3.91
C SER A 17 2.28 -8.35 4.53
N LEU A 18 2.10 -7.25 3.80
CA LEU A 18 2.47 -5.92 4.28
C LEU A 18 1.22 -5.13 4.70
N VAL A 19 1.25 -4.51 5.87
CA VAL A 19 0.18 -3.63 6.35
C VAL A 19 0.63 -2.17 6.24
N VAL A 20 -0.17 -1.35 5.57
CA VAL A 20 0.10 0.07 5.31
C VAL A 20 -1.00 0.91 5.97
N PRO A 21 -0.77 1.43 7.19
CA PRO A 21 -1.73 2.33 7.82
C PRO A 21 -1.71 3.70 7.13
N LEU A 22 -2.89 4.22 6.79
CA LEU A 22 -3.04 5.52 6.15
C LEU A 22 -4.08 6.36 6.86
N LYS A 23 -3.63 7.50 7.40
CA LYS A 23 -4.50 8.51 8.00
C LYS A 23 -5.36 9.20 6.93
N PRO A 24 -6.54 9.75 7.30
CA PRO A 24 -7.31 10.62 6.43
C PRO A 24 -6.46 11.68 5.73
N LEU A 25 -6.63 11.82 4.42
CA LEU A 25 -5.77 12.65 3.58
C LEU A 25 -5.80 14.13 4.03
N ALA A 26 -6.94 14.59 4.55
CA ALA A 26 -7.11 15.95 5.07
C ALA A 26 -6.16 16.28 6.23
N LEU A 27 -5.83 15.28 7.07
CA LEU A 27 -4.99 15.42 8.26
C LEU A 27 -3.51 15.11 7.96
N ALA A 28 -3.21 14.59 6.78
CA ALA A 28 -1.89 14.09 6.46
C ALA A 28 -0.86 15.21 6.23
N LYS A 29 0.41 14.84 6.43
CA LYS A 29 1.59 15.68 6.14
C LYS A 29 1.54 17.07 6.82
N SER A 30 0.98 17.17 8.03
CA SER A 30 0.84 18.44 8.77
C SER A 30 2.16 19.21 8.95
N ARG A 31 3.29 18.50 9.05
CA ARG A 31 4.63 19.10 9.08
C ARG A 31 4.98 19.93 7.83
N LEU A 32 4.29 19.70 6.71
CA LEU A 32 4.45 20.46 5.47
C LEU A 32 3.49 21.65 5.35
N ALA A 33 2.61 21.89 6.33
CA ALA A 33 1.66 23.00 6.29
C ALA A 33 2.31 24.40 6.11
N PRO A 34 3.54 24.68 6.59
CA PRO A 34 4.21 25.96 6.30
C PRO A 34 4.54 26.19 4.82
N ALA A 35 4.59 25.13 4.01
CA ALA A 35 5.00 25.19 2.61
C ALA A 35 3.90 24.79 1.61
N LEU A 36 2.88 24.06 2.06
CA LEU A 36 1.82 23.48 1.22
C LEU A 36 0.44 23.67 1.85
N ASP A 37 -0.51 24.09 1.04
CA ASP A 37 -1.92 24.13 1.43
C ASP A 37 -2.50 22.72 1.68
N GLY A 38 -3.72 22.65 2.22
CA GLY A 38 -4.38 21.39 2.54
C GLY A 38 -4.58 20.47 1.34
N THR A 39 -4.91 21.03 0.18
CA THR A 39 -5.15 20.28 -1.06
C THR A 39 -3.86 19.68 -1.59
N ALA A 40 -2.78 20.46 -1.62
CA ALA A 40 -1.45 20.02 -2.03
C ALA A 40 -0.90 18.96 -1.07
N ARG A 41 -1.07 19.13 0.24
CA ARG A 41 -0.70 18.10 1.25
C ARG A 41 -1.48 16.81 1.06
N ALA A 42 -2.79 16.88 0.85
CA ALA A 42 -3.62 15.69 0.63
C ALA A 42 -3.24 14.95 -0.66
N ARG A 43 -3.00 15.67 -1.76
CA ARG A 43 -2.47 15.10 -3.01
C ARG A 43 -1.12 14.42 -2.80
N LEU A 44 -0.20 15.06 -2.08
CA LEU A 44 1.12 14.51 -1.80
C LEU A 44 1.07 13.30 -0.85
N ALA A 45 0.12 13.29 0.09
CA ALA A 45 -0.14 12.13 0.94
C ALA A 45 -0.60 10.93 0.11
N LEU A 46 -1.56 11.14 -0.80
CA LEU A 46 -2.05 10.09 -1.69
C LEU A 46 -0.95 9.58 -2.64
N ALA A 47 -0.18 10.47 -3.25
CA ALA A 47 0.92 10.09 -4.14
C ALA A 47 1.93 9.17 -3.42
N PHE A 48 2.35 9.54 -2.20
CA PHE A 48 3.27 8.69 -1.42
C PHE A 48 2.68 7.33 -1.08
N ALA A 49 1.39 7.27 -0.77
CA ALA A 49 0.71 6.01 -0.50
C ALA A 49 0.68 5.14 -1.76
N GLN A 50 0.37 5.72 -2.92
CA GLN A 50 0.37 5.02 -4.21
C GLN A 50 1.75 4.48 -4.56
N ASP A 51 2.80 5.30 -4.44
CA ASP A 51 4.17 4.90 -4.72
C ASP A 51 4.63 3.77 -3.78
N THR A 52 4.28 3.87 -2.49
CA THR A 52 4.61 2.85 -1.48
C THR A 52 3.92 1.52 -1.79
N VAL A 53 2.63 1.55 -2.09
CA VAL A 53 1.84 0.35 -2.40
C VAL A 53 2.31 -0.27 -3.71
N ALA A 54 2.54 0.52 -4.75
CA ALA A 54 3.06 0.03 -6.02
C ALA A 54 4.43 -0.65 -5.85
N ALA A 55 5.34 -0.03 -5.09
CA ALA A 55 6.65 -0.61 -4.80
C ALA A 55 6.54 -1.92 -3.99
N ALA A 56 5.64 -1.97 -3.01
CA ALA A 56 5.40 -3.17 -2.21
C ALA A 56 4.83 -4.31 -3.06
N LEU A 57 3.85 -4.03 -3.93
CA LEU A 57 3.25 -5.03 -4.82
C LEU A 57 4.21 -5.53 -5.91
N ALA A 58 5.18 -4.72 -6.32
CA ALA A 58 6.24 -5.12 -7.24
C ALA A 58 7.34 -5.97 -6.55
N CYS A 59 7.37 -6.02 -5.21
CA CYS A 59 8.39 -6.76 -4.47
C CYS A 59 8.09 -8.26 -4.50
N ALA A 60 9.00 -9.04 -5.09
CA ALA A 60 8.86 -10.50 -5.19
C ALA A 60 8.71 -11.21 -3.83
N ALA A 61 9.09 -10.58 -2.72
CA ALA A 61 8.94 -11.14 -1.37
C ALA A 61 7.54 -10.91 -0.75
N VAL A 62 6.73 -10.01 -1.32
CA VAL A 62 5.45 -9.58 -0.76
C VAL A 62 4.30 -10.25 -1.48
N ARG A 63 3.58 -11.16 -0.79
CA ARG A 63 2.36 -11.81 -1.28
C ARG A 63 1.23 -10.83 -1.52
N ASP A 64 1.02 -9.92 -0.58
CA ASP A 64 -0.10 -8.98 -0.61
C ASP A 64 0.13 -7.75 0.27
N VAL A 65 -0.64 -6.70 -0.03
CA VAL A 65 -0.66 -5.44 0.71
C VAL A 65 -2.07 -5.19 1.23
N VAL A 66 -2.18 -4.91 2.53
CA VAL A 66 -3.40 -4.47 3.20
C VAL A 66 -3.23 -3.01 3.61
N VAL A 67 -4.08 -2.13 3.10
CA VAL A 67 -4.15 -0.72 3.50
C VAL A 67 -5.23 -0.59 4.57
N VAL A 68 -4.88 0.01 5.71
CA VAL A 68 -5.83 0.32 6.78
C VAL A 68 -6.17 1.81 6.72
N THR A 69 -7.39 2.15 6.32
CA THR A 69 -7.85 3.54 6.19
C THR A 69 -9.37 3.66 6.19
N ASP A 70 -9.87 4.68 6.88
CA ASP A 70 -11.26 5.14 6.85
C ASP A 70 -11.51 6.20 5.74
N ASP A 71 -10.47 6.61 5.01
CA ASP A 71 -10.57 7.56 3.90
C ASP A 71 -11.00 6.86 2.61
N ALA A 72 -12.28 6.99 2.26
CA ALA A 72 -12.86 6.33 1.08
C ALA A 72 -12.15 6.67 -0.24
N ARG A 73 -11.64 7.90 -0.40
CA ARG A 73 -10.91 8.31 -1.61
C ARG A 73 -9.56 7.60 -1.68
N ALA A 74 -8.84 7.56 -0.56
CA ALA A 74 -7.58 6.85 -0.50
C ALA A 74 -7.77 5.33 -0.68
N GLY A 75 -8.77 4.76 -0.02
CA GLY A 75 -9.14 3.36 -0.15
C GLY A 75 -9.42 2.97 -1.61
N ALA A 76 -10.28 3.71 -2.30
CA ALA A 76 -10.58 3.45 -3.71
C ALA A 76 -9.32 3.52 -4.60
N ALA A 77 -8.47 4.54 -4.40
CA ALA A 77 -7.26 4.71 -5.19
C ALA A 77 -6.23 3.59 -5.00
N LEU A 78 -6.09 3.08 -3.77
CA LEU A 78 -5.11 2.03 -3.44
C LEU A 78 -5.65 0.63 -3.76
N ALA A 79 -6.96 0.42 -3.64
CA ALA A 79 -7.62 -0.78 -4.15
C ALA A 79 -7.43 -0.94 -5.66
N ALA A 80 -7.52 0.17 -6.41
CA ALA A 80 -7.26 0.17 -7.85
C ALA A 80 -5.82 -0.24 -8.23
N LEU A 81 -4.85 -0.12 -7.31
CA LEU A 81 -3.49 -0.61 -7.49
C LEU A 81 -3.33 -2.10 -7.16
N GLY A 82 -4.34 -2.74 -6.56
CA GLY A 82 -4.32 -4.15 -6.14
C GLY A 82 -4.13 -4.37 -4.64
N ALA A 83 -4.14 -3.32 -3.82
CA ALA A 83 -4.17 -3.49 -2.36
C ALA A 83 -5.55 -3.93 -1.87
N ARG A 84 -5.59 -4.70 -0.78
CA ARG A 84 -6.82 -4.92 -0.02
C ARG A 84 -7.01 -3.77 0.97
N VAL A 85 -8.24 -3.29 1.15
CA VAL A 85 -8.54 -2.14 2.03
C VAL A 85 -9.45 -2.57 3.18
N THR A 86 -9.17 -2.09 4.38
CA THR A 86 -9.96 -2.28 5.61
C THR A 86 -9.89 -1.02 6.48
N ASP A 87 -10.80 -0.87 7.43
CA ASP A 87 -10.83 0.18 8.47
C ASP A 87 -10.33 -0.33 9.84
#